data_AF-A0A6C0H1B4-F1
#
_entry.id   AF-A0A6C0H1B4-F1
#
_cell.length_a   1.000
_cell.length_b   1.000
_cell.length_c   1.000
_cell.angle_alpha   90.00
_cell.angle_beta   90.00
_cell.angle_gamma   90.00
#
_symmetry.space_group_name_H-M   'P 1'
#
loop_
_entity.id
_entity.type
_entity.pdbx_description
1 polymer ?
#
loop_
_entity_poly.entity_id
_entity_poly.type
_entity_poly.pdbx_seq_one_letter_code
_entity_poly.pdbx_strand_id
1 'polypeptide(L)'
;MNRISYFINKYIESYALYLFSMNDNYCNNCGKQGHLYHQCKIPITSIGIIVFRIHENKQQYLMIRRKDTLGYIDFMRGKYSIYNKDYIMNMLKQMTEEEKNKLVTEDFDSLWNGIWGNEVISNQYKSEEAVSREKFNALSSGIMVKNMYYTLATMVEDSKEFSNWREPEWGFPKGRRNYQEKDYECALREFSEETGFNIKHLKHVQNLFPFEEIFTGSNYKSYKHKYFLTYINTQHTLNMDNYEPSEVSKMEWKSYEECIECIRPYNLEKKRMITNIHTMLKTYKLLSF
;
A
#
# COMPACT_ATOMS: atom_id res chain seq x y z
N MET A 1 20.74 -58.77 15.35
CA MET A 1 20.01 -57.50 15.08
C MET A 1 19.05 -57.72 13.92
N ASN A 2 17.75 -57.72 14.19
CA ASN A 2 16.70 -58.09 13.23
C ASN A 2 16.63 -57.09 12.07
N ARG A 3 16.82 -57.56 10.82
CA ARG A 3 16.67 -56.76 9.59
C ARG A 3 15.33 -56.01 9.55
N ILE A 4 14.28 -56.59 10.11
CA ILE A 4 12.94 -55.97 10.23
C ILE A 4 12.97 -54.68 11.06
N SER A 5 13.69 -54.65 12.18
CA SER A 5 13.79 -53.45 13.03
C SER A 5 14.55 -52.31 12.34
N TYR A 6 15.55 -52.63 11.52
CA TYR A 6 16.27 -51.65 10.70
C TYR A 6 15.36 -51.02 9.63
N PHE A 7 14.55 -51.82 8.94
CA PHE A 7 13.61 -51.30 7.94
C PHE A 7 12.48 -50.48 8.56
N ILE A 8 11.95 -50.88 9.72
CA ILE A 8 10.93 -50.12 10.45
C ILE A 8 11.50 -48.76 10.90
N ASN A 9 12.70 -48.72 11.48
CA ASN A 9 13.33 -47.45 11.87
C ASN A 9 13.59 -46.53 10.68
N LYS A 10 14.05 -47.07 9.55
CA LYS A 10 14.29 -46.26 8.34
C LYS A 10 12.98 -45.71 7.74
N TYR A 11 11.88 -46.46 7.84
CA TYR A 11 10.56 -46.02 7.42
C TYR A 11 9.98 -44.97 8.38
N ILE A 12 10.19 -45.10 9.69
CA ILE A 12 9.78 -44.10 10.68
C ILE A 12 10.60 -42.81 10.52
N GLU A 13 11.90 -42.90 10.26
CA GLU A 13 12.74 -41.73 9.96
C GLU A 13 12.31 -41.05 8.66
N SER A 14 11.99 -41.80 7.59
CA SER A 14 11.51 -41.21 6.35
C SER A 14 10.10 -40.60 6.49
N TYR A 15 9.21 -41.21 7.29
CA TYR A 15 7.91 -40.64 7.62
C TYR A 15 8.01 -39.42 8.53
N ALA A 16 8.95 -39.41 9.48
CA ALA A 16 9.23 -38.26 10.32
C ALA A 16 9.82 -37.11 9.50
N LEU A 17 10.75 -37.39 8.57
CA LEU A 17 11.28 -36.41 7.60
C LEU A 17 10.19 -35.91 6.64
N TYR A 18 9.25 -36.76 6.23
CA TYR A 18 8.10 -36.41 5.41
C TYR A 18 7.05 -35.59 6.17
N LEU A 19 6.83 -35.89 7.45
CA LEU A 19 5.96 -35.10 8.33
C LEU A 19 6.62 -33.76 8.71
N PHE A 20 7.95 -33.72 8.86
CA PHE A 20 8.70 -32.47 9.00
C PHE A 20 8.71 -31.64 7.71
N SER A 21 8.62 -32.26 6.53
CA SER A 21 8.55 -31.54 5.26
C SER A 21 7.14 -31.07 4.89
N MET A 22 6.09 -31.53 5.59
CA MET A 22 4.74 -31.02 5.45
C MET A 22 4.46 -29.86 6.42
N ASN A 23 4.70 -28.64 5.91
CA ASN A 23 4.22 -27.32 6.36
C ASN A 23 5.23 -26.32 6.94
N ASP A 24 6.38 -26.15 6.28
CA ASP A 24 7.14 -24.88 6.30
C ASP A 24 6.45 -23.76 5.49
N ASN A 25 5.12 -23.73 5.47
CA ASN A 25 4.37 -22.69 4.77
C ASN A 25 4.35 -21.42 5.62
N TYR A 26 5.35 -20.57 5.38
CA TYR A 26 5.47 -19.22 5.93
C TYR A 26 4.49 -18.26 5.22
N CYS A 27 3.70 -17.52 6.00
CA CYS A 27 2.78 -16.53 5.47
C CYS A 27 3.40 -15.13 5.44
N ASN A 28 3.67 -14.59 4.24
CA ASN A 28 4.22 -13.23 4.05
C ASN A 28 3.33 -12.11 4.64
N ASN A 29 2.03 -12.36 4.85
CA ASN A 29 1.13 -11.34 5.41
C ASN A 29 1.26 -11.18 6.93
N CYS A 30 1.27 -12.30 7.66
CA CYS A 30 1.24 -12.29 9.13
C CYS A 30 2.52 -12.79 9.80
N GLY A 31 3.45 -13.37 9.04
CA GLY A 31 4.74 -13.88 9.54
C GLY A 31 4.64 -15.18 10.31
N LYS A 32 3.48 -15.83 10.31
CA LYS A 32 3.23 -17.09 10.99
C LYS A 32 3.32 -18.26 10.01
N GLN A 33 3.67 -19.42 10.52
CA GLN A 33 3.66 -20.68 9.77
C GLN A 33 2.25 -21.30 9.74
N GLY A 34 2.06 -22.29 8.85
CA GLY A 34 0.87 -23.14 8.80
C GLY A 34 -0.22 -22.70 7.84
N HIS A 35 -0.02 -21.64 7.03
CA HIS A 35 -0.95 -21.25 5.97
C HIS A 35 -0.29 -20.38 4.89
N LEU A 36 -0.88 -20.34 3.70
CA LEU A 36 -0.43 -19.49 2.60
C LEU A 36 -1.02 -18.08 2.70
N TYR A 37 -0.39 -17.11 2.02
CA TYR A 37 -0.83 -15.70 1.99
C TYR A 37 -2.32 -15.55 1.66
N HIS A 38 -2.83 -16.26 0.64
CA HIS A 38 -4.24 -16.17 0.21
C HIS A 38 -5.24 -16.82 1.19
N GLN A 39 -4.76 -17.59 2.17
CA GLN A 39 -5.55 -18.20 3.23
C GLN A 39 -5.53 -17.38 4.53
N CYS A 40 -4.70 -16.32 4.58
CA CYS A 40 -4.53 -15.51 5.77
C CYS A 40 -5.83 -14.78 6.13
N LYS A 41 -6.27 -14.93 7.38
CA LYS A 41 -7.46 -14.27 7.93
C LYS A 41 -7.16 -12.94 8.62
N ILE A 42 -5.88 -12.61 8.76
CA ILE A 42 -5.42 -11.33 9.33
C ILE A 42 -5.47 -10.26 8.23
N PRO A 43 -5.75 -8.98 8.56
CA PRO A 43 -5.71 -7.89 7.60
C PRO A 43 -4.43 -7.87 6.76
N ILE A 44 -4.55 -7.44 5.51
CA ILE A 44 -3.40 -7.26 4.62
C ILE A 44 -2.51 -6.19 5.23
N THR A 45 -1.30 -6.58 5.63
CA THR A 45 -0.43 -5.74 6.44
C THR A 45 0.66 -5.09 5.60
N SER A 46 0.74 -3.76 5.69
CA SER A 46 1.93 -3.01 5.27
C SER A 46 2.64 -2.44 6.49
N ILE A 47 3.96 -2.32 6.39
CA ILE A 47 4.83 -1.90 7.48
C ILE A 47 5.68 -0.74 6.99
N GLY A 48 5.83 0.26 7.84
CA GLY A 48 6.45 1.52 7.45
C GLY A 48 7.05 2.30 8.59
N ILE A 49 7.53 3.49 8.28
CA ILE A 49 8.15 4.42 9.22
C ILE A 49 7.43 5.75 9.15
N ILE A 50 7.06 6.27 10.32
CA ILE A 50 6.73 7.68 10.48
C ILE A 50 7.97 8.36 11.03
N VAL A 51 8.62 9.14 10.19
CA VAL A 51 9.78 9.94 10.60
C VAL A 51 9.33 11.36 10.94
N PHE A 52 9.86 11.89 12.03
CA PHE A 52 9.69 13.30 12.38
C PHE A 52 11.05 13.99 12.55
N ARG A 53 11.03 15.31 12.39
CA ARG A 53 12.17 16.20 12.67
C ARG A 53 11.72 17.39 13.49
N ILE A 54 12.69 18.07 14.11
CA ILE A 54 12.48 19.40 14.69
C ILE A 54 13.22 20.42 13.81
N HIS A 55 12.46 21.26 13.13
CA HIS A 55 12.98 22.34 12.29
C HIS A 55 12.44 23.67 12.81
N GLU A 56 13.33 24.61 13.13
CA GLU A 56 12.96 25.91 13.70
C GLU A 56 12.02 25.79 14.92
N ASN A 57 12.33 24.88 15.84
CA ASN A 57 11.51 24.54 17.02
C ASN A 57 10.10 24.03 16.72
N LYS A 58 9.79 23.69 15.47
CA LYS A 58 8.53 23.08 15.05
C LYS A 58 8.74 21.61 14.70
N GLN A 59 7.83 20.78 15.19
CA GLN A 59 7.79 19.37 14.84
C GLN A 59 7.14 19.21 13.46
N GLN A 60 7.82 18.47 12.59
CA GLN A 60 7.34 18.14 11.25
C GLN A 60 7.46 16.65 11.00
N TYR A 61 6.60 16.12 10.14
CA TYR A 61 6.54 14.73 9.71
C TYR A 61 6.80 14.65 8.21
N LEU A 62 7.56 13.66 7.79
CA LEU A 62 7.70 13.40 6.36
C LEU A 62 6.43 12.70 5.87
N MET A 63 5.79 13.31 4.88
CA MET A 63 4.69 12.70 4.14
C MET A 63 5.07 12.51 2.69
N ILE A 64 4.55 11.44 2.10
CA ILE A 64 4.68 11.15 0.67
C ILE A 64 3.31 11.24 0.01
N ARG A 65 3.29 11.72 -1.23
CA ARG A 65 2.11 11.72 -2.09
C ARG A 65 2.27 10.61 -3.11
N ARG A 66 1.26 9.75 -3.24
CA ARG A 66 1.26 8.69 -4.25
C ARG A 66 1.43 9.27 -5.65
N LYS A 67 2.06 8.51 -6.55
CA LYS A 67 2.04 8.80 -7.99
C LYS A 67 0.62 8.75 -8.53
N ASP A 68 -0.08 7.65 -8.24
CA ASP A 68 -1.42 7.34 -8.72
C ASP A 68 -2.36 7.01 -7.55
N THR A 69 -3.62 7.42 -7.64
CA THR A 69 -4.64 7.13 -6.64
C THR A 69 -4.93 5.63 -6.55
N LEU A 70 -5.39 5.20 -5.38
CA LEU A 70 -5.81 3.81 -5.19
C LEU A 70 -6.97 3.45 -6.14
N GLY A 71 -7.90 4.38 -6.36
CA GLY A 71 -9.01 4.21 -7.30
C GLY A 71 -8.52 3.97 -8.73
N TYR A 72 -7.56 4.78 -9.21
CA TYR A 72 -7.02 4.66 -10.56
C TYR A 72 -6.27 3.34 -10.76
N ILE A 73 -5.41 2.95 -9.82
CA ILE A 73 -4.71 1.67 -9.86
C ILE A 73 -5.68 0.48 -9.84
N ASP A 74 -6.67 0.47 -8.93
CA ASP A 74 -7.62 -0.64 -8.83
C ASP A 74 -8.50 -0.76 -10.08
N PHE A 75 -8.86 0.37 -10.69
CA PHE A 75 -9.57 0.40 -11.97
C PHE A 75 -8.70 -0.13 -13.12
N MET A 76 -7.46 0.34 -13.24
CA MET A 76 -6.59 -0.10 -14.33
C MET A 76 -6.19 -1.57 -14.22
N ARG A 77 -6.23 -2.18 -13.04
CA ARG A 77 -6.02 -3.63 -12.85
C ARG A 77 -7.22 -4.50 -13.20
N GLY A 78 -8.39 -3.92 -13.44
CA GLY A 78 -9.56 -4.67 -13.90
C GLY A 78 -10.15 -5.65 -12.88
N LYS A 79 -9.88 -5.52 -11.58
CA LYS A 79 -10.37 -6.44 -10.52
C LYS A 79 -11.80 -6.13 -10.07
N TYR A 80 -12.67 -5.85 -11.01
CA TYR A 80 -14.09 -5.59 -10.83
C TYR A 80 -14.93 -6.28 -11.89
N SER A 81 -16.24 -6.32 -11.67
CA SER A 81 -17.22 -6.69 -12.70
C SER A 81 -17.69 -5.45 -13.43
N ILE A 82 -17.67 -5.46 -14.77
CA ILE A 82 -18.23 -4.37 -15.58
C ILE A 82 -19.72 -4.15 -15.31
N TYR A 83 -20.42 -5.18 -14.82
CA TYR A 83 -21.84 -5.14 -14.49
C TYR A 83 -22.16 -4.50 -13.13
N ASN A 84 -21.14 -4.10 -12.36
CA ASN A 84 -21.30 -3.46 -11.06
C ASN A 84 -20.92 -1.97 -11.16
N LYS A 85 -21.85 -1.15 -11.69
CA LYS A 85 -21.67 0.30 -11.84
C LYS A 85 -21.25 0.96 -10.53
N ASP A 86 -21.90 0.62 -9.42
CA ASP A 86 -21.63 1.26 -8.11
C ASP A 86 -20.20 1.02 -7.62
N TYR A 87 -19.67 -0.19 -7.82
CA TYR A 87 -18.29 -0.50 -7.46
C TYR A 87 -17.28 0.27 -8.33
N ILE A 88 -17.57 0.41 -9.62
CA ILE A 88 -16.75 1.24 -10.53
C ILE A 88 -16.81 2.71 -10.10
N MET A 89 -18.00 3.23 -9.81
CA MET A 89 -18.19 4.60 -9.31
C MET A 89 -17.41 4.86 -8.02
N ASN A 90 -17.30 3.87 -7.12
CA ASN A 90 -16.50 4.01 -5.90
C ASN A 90 -15.00 4.18 -6.18
N MET A 91 -14.48 3.55 -7.24
CA MET A 91 -13.09 3.78 -7.68
C MET A 91 -12.94 5.16 -8.32
N LEU A 92 -13.85 5.55 -9.21
CA LEU A 92 -13.83 6.87 -9.88
C LEU A 92 -13.88 8.04 -8.88
N LYS A 93 -14.66 7.94 -7.80
CA LYS A 93 -14.75 8.96 -6.73
C LYS A 93 -13.45 9.18 -5.95
N GLN A 94 -12.49 8.26 -6.03
CA GLN A 94 -11.19 8.38 -5.38
C GLN A 94 -10.14 9.04 -6.29
N MET A 95 -10.36 9.00 -7.61
CA MET A 95 -9.42 9.48 -8.61
C MET A 95 -9.30 11.00 -8.62
N THR A 96 -8.15 11.47 -9.09
CA THR A 96 -7.96 12.88 -9.42
C THR A 96 -8.69 13.25 -10.71
N GLU A 97 -8.92 14.55 -10.90
CA GLU A 97 -9.48 15.07 -12.16
C GLU A 97 -8.58 14.75 -13.36
N GLU A 98 -7.26 14.73 -13.16
CA GLU A 98 -6.31 14.34 -14.20
C GLU A 98 -6.49 12.88 -14.59
N GLU A 99 -6.52 11.96 -13.63
CA GLU A 99 -6.73 10.53 -13.87
C GLU A 99 -8.07 10.25 -14.55
N LYS A 100 -9.15 10.90 -14.09
CA LYS A 100 -10.48 10.81 -14.71
C LYS A 100 -10.45 11.26 -16.17
N ASN A 101 -9.75 12.35 -16.47
CA ASN A 101 -9.61 12.84 -17.84
C ASN A 101 -8.83 11.84 -18.71
N LYS A 102 -7.70 11.31 -18.23
CA LYS A 102 -6.93 10.29 -18.94
C LYS A 102 -7.78 9.09 -19.32
N LEU A 103 -8.63 8.60 -18.41
CA LEU A 103 -9.52 7.46 -18.67
C LEU A 103 -10.47 7.65 -19.86
N VAL A 104 -10.81 8.89 -20.23
CA VAL A 104 -11.72 9.19 -21.34
C VAL A 104 -11.02 9.70 -22.59
N THR A 105 -9.77 10.17 -22.48
CA THR A 105 -9.00 10.74 -23.61
C THR A 105 -7.92 9.83 -24.15
N GLU A 106 -7.40 8.89 -23.36
CA GLU A 106 -6.29 8.01 -23.74
C GLU A 106 -6.76 6.57 -24.00
N ASP A 107 -6.01 5.84 -24.83
CA ASP A 107 -6.23 4.40 -25.03
C ASP A 107 -5.65 3.56 -23.87
N PHE A 108 -6.09 2.30 -23.78
CA PHE A 108 -5.69 1.41 -22.70
C PHE A 108 -4.17 1.21 -22.61
N ASP A 109 -3.48 1.09 -23.75
CA ASP A 109 -2.03 0.85 -23.77
C ASP A 109 -1.27 2.03 -23.16
N SER A 110 -1.67 3.24 -23.52
CA SER A 110 -1.08 4.47 -23.00
C SER A 110 -1.27 4.57 -21.48
N LEU A 111 -2.49 4.31 -20.99
CA LEU A 111 -2.82 4.30 -19.56
C LEU A 111 -2.03 3.23 -18.79
N TRP A 112 -1.97 2.01 -19.33
CA TRP A 112 -1.29 0.87 -18.71
C TRP A 112 0.22 1.08 -18.63
N ASN A 113 0.83 1.55 -19.71
CA ASN A 113 2.26 1.89 -19.77
C ASN A 113 2.58 3.08 -18.84
N GLY A 114 1.67 4.03 -18.69
CA GLY A 114 1.83 5.15 -17.76
C GLY A 114 1.97 4.72 -16.29
N ILE A 115 1.27 3.65 -15.90
CA ILE A 115 1.34 3.11 -14.53
C ILE A 115 2.59 2.26 -14.33
N TRP A 116 2.80 1.25 -15.18
CA TRP A 116 3.81 0.20 -14.95
C TRP A 116 5.15 0.44 -15.66
N GLY A 117 5.22 1.39 -16.60
CA GLY A 117 6.39 1.62 -17.43
C GLY A 117 6.59 0.56 -18.52
N ASN A 118 7.71 0.68 -19.25
CA ASN A 118 8.09 -0.23 -20.34
C ASN A 118 8.92 -1.44 -19.88
N GLU A 119 9.19 -1.59 -18.58
CA GLU A 119 10.00 -2.71 -18.09
C GLU A 119 9.21 -4.02 -18.12
N VAL A 120 9.93 -5.14 -18.28
CA VAL A 120 9.37 -6.47 -18.58
C VAL A 120 8.30 -6.85 -17.54
N ILE A 121 7.06 -6.61 -17.91
CA ILE A 121 5.85 -6.95 -17.18
C ILE A 121 5.95 -8.44 -16.80
N SER A 122 6.04 -8.73 -15.51
CA SER A 122 6.10 -10.10 -15.02
C SER A 122 4.92 -10.92 -15.58
N ASN A 123 5.09 -12.21 -15.80
CA ASN A 123 4.04 -13.04 -16.42
C ASN A 123 2.69 -12.98 -15.69
N GLN A 124 2.69 -12.64 -14.39
CA GLN A 124 1.47 -12.40 -13.61
C GLN A 124 0.66 -11.22 -14.16
N TYR A 125 1.32 -10.11 -14.48
CA TYR A 125 0.66 -8.90 -14.95
C TYR A 125 0.15 -9.02 -16.38
N LYS A 126 0.74 -9.88 -17.23
CA LYS A 126 0.23 -10.12 -18.60
C LYS A 126 -1.20 -10.65 -18.63
N SER A 127 -1.54 -11.53 -17.68
CA SER A 127 -2.91 -12.06 -17.55
C SER A 127 -3.87 -11.00 -16.98
N GLU A 128 -3.42 -10.18 -16.02
CA GLU A 128 -4.21 -9.05 -15.50
C GLU A 128 -4.45 -8.01 -16.61
N GLU A 129 -3.46 -7.75 -17.45
CA GLU A 129 -3.52 -6.80 -18.55
C GLU A 129 -4.60 -7.15 -19.58
N ALA A 130 -4.59 -8.37 -20.11
CA ALA A 130 -5.55 -8.79 -21.13
C ALA A 130 -7.00 -8.67 -20.64
N VAL A 131 -7.27 -9.15 -19.43
CA VAL A 131 -8.61 -9.07 -18.81
C VAL A 131 -9.00 -7.63 -18.53
N SER A 132 -8.05 -6.79 -18.09
CA SER A 132 -8.33 -5.39 -17.81
C SER A 132 -8.64 -4.61 -19.10
N ARG A 133 -7.90 -4.89 -20.18
CA ARG A 133 -8.10 -4.31 -21.51
C ARG A 133 -9.49 -4.58 -22.06
N GLU A 134 -9.94 -5.83 -21.99
CA GLU A 134 -11.30 -6.21 -22.42
C GLU A 134 -12.37 -5.43 -21.65
N LYS A 135 -12.22 -5.31 -20.33
CA LYS A 135 -13.16 -4.58 -19.48
C LYS A 135 -13.15 -3.09 -19.76
N PHE A 136 -11.97 -2.48 -19.90
CA PHE A 136 -11.83 -1.08 -20.27
C PHE A 136 -12.51 -0.80 -21.61
N ASN A 137 -12.17 -1.56 -22.65
CA ASN A 137 -12.75 -1.38 -23.99
C ASN A 137 -14.27 -1.57 -24.01
N ALA A 138 -14.79 -2.53 -23.25
CA ALA A 138 -16.23 -2.74 -23.09
C ALA A 138 -16.90 -1.52 -22.42
N LEU A 139 -16.33 -1.01 -21.33
CA LEU A 139 -16.86 0.18 -20.66
C LEU A 139 -16.75 1.43 -21.53
N SER A 140 -15.64 1.60 -22.25
CA SER A 140 -15.42 2.74 -23.16
C SER A 140 -16.41 2.73 -24.32
N SER A 141 -16.68 1.56 -24.90
CA SER A 141 -17.69 1.38 -25.96
C SER A 141 -19.12 1.47 -25.44
N GLY A 142 -19.33 1.17 -24.17
CA GLY A 142 -20.62 1.14 -23.51
C GLY A 142 -21.21 -0.25 -23.35
N ILE A 143 -21.92 -0.46 -22.25
CA ILE A 143 -22.59 -1.72 -21.95
C ILE A 143 -24.03 -1.50 -21.50
N MET A 144 -24.86 -2.52 -21.73
CA MET A 144 -26.25 -2.56 -21.29
C MET A 144 -26.39 -3.56 -20.13
N VAL A 145 -26.88 -3.08 -18.99
CA VAL A 145 -27.11 -3.89 -17.79
C VAL A 145 -28.49 -3.59 -17.23
N LYS A 146 -29.39 -4.58 -17.21
CA LYS A 146 -30.75 -4.47 -16.63
C LYS A 146 -31.51 -3.21 -17.13
N ASN A 147 -31.49 -2.96 -18.43
CA ASN A 147 -32.08 -1.81 -19.13
C ASN A 147 -31.39 -0.46 -18.87
N MET A 148 -30.24 -0.43 -18.20
CA MET A 148 -29.40 0.77 -18.07
C MET A 148 -28.22 0.66 -19.03
N TYR A 149 -28.06 1.68 -19.87
CA TYR A 149 -26.87 1.86 -20.70
C TYR A 149 -25.92 2.82 -20.00
N TYR A 150 -24.65 2.45 -19.89
CA TYR A 150 -23.61 3.36 -19.42
C TYR A 150 -22.28 3.10 -20.12
N THR A 151 -21.53 4.18 -20.29
CA THR A 151 -20.15 4.18 -20.79
C THR A 151 -19.20 4.68 -19.70
N LEU A 152 -17.91 4.42 -19.86
CA LEU A 152 -16.87 4.99 -19.01
C LEU A 152 -16.96 6.52 -18.96
N ALA A 153 -17.17 7.17 -20.11
CA ALA A 153 -17.33 8.62 -20.18
C ALA A 153 -18.53 9.13 -19.35
N THR A 154 -19.69 8.48 -19.44
CA THR A 154 -20.86 8.86 -18.63
C THR A 154 -20.61 8.65 -17.13
N MET A 155 -19.92 7.55 -16.75
CA MET A 155 -19.59 7.30 -15.35
C MET A 155 -18.57 8.28 -14.79
N VAL A 156 -17.59 8.69 -15.61
CA VAL A 156 -16.62 9.73 -15.23
C VAL A 156 -17.33 11.07 -15.03
N GLU A 157 -18.27 11.43 -15.91
CA GLU A 157 -19.08 12.65 -15.75
C GLU A 157 -19.94 12.58 -14.49
N ASP A 158 -20.69 11.50 -14.28
CA ASP A 158 -21.48 11.25 -13.06
C ASP A 158 -20.61 11.37 -11.78
N SER A 159 -19.32 11.04 -11.87
CA SER A 159 -18.41 11.06 -10.71
C SER A 159 -17.99 12.47 -10.27
N LYS A 160 -18.13 13.49 -11.13
CA LYS A 160 -17.74 14.88 -10.85
C LYS A 160 -18.69 15.59 -9.88
N GLU A 161 -19.89 15.05 -9.71
CA GLU A 161 -20.86 15.48 -8.68
C GLU A 161 -20.40 15.16 -7.24
N PHE A 162 -19.32 14.39 -7.09
CA PHE A 162 -18.74 14.01 -5.81
C PHE A 162 -17.41 14.73 -5.56
N SER A 163 -16.51 14.11 -4.78
CA SER A 163 -15.20 14.66 -4.47
C SER A 163 -14.35 14.85 -5.73
N ASN A 164 -13.85 16.08 -5.91
CA ASN A 164 -12.95 16.44 -7.00
C ASN A 164 -11.54 16.61 -6.44
N TRP A 165 -10.70 15.59 -6.64
CA TRP A 165 -9.34 15.58 -6.13
C TRP A 165 -8.39 16.19 -7.15
N ARG A 166 -7.64 17.20 -6.74
CA ARG A 166 -6.58 17.79 -7.60
C ARG A 166 -5.28 17.00 -7.56
N GLU A 167 -5.09 16.20 -6.52
CA GLU A 167 -3.86 15.46 -6.29
C GLU A 167 -4.16 14.12 -5.60
N PRO A 168 -3.28 13.10 -5.75
CA PRO A 168 -3.44 11.79 -5.13
C PRO A 168 -3.35 11.83 -3.60
N GLU A 169 -3.55 10.68 -2.95
CA GLU A 169 -3.54 10.60 -1.50
C GLU A 169 -2.13 10.83 -0.92
N TRP A 170 -2.09 11.62 0.15
CA TRP A 170 -0.93 11.74 1.03
C TRP A 170 -0.95 10.65 2.12
N GLY A 171 0.23 10.15 2.46
CA GLY A 171 0.42 9.16 3.51
C GLY A 171 1.85 9.11 4.02
N PHE A 172 2.18 8.01 4.68
CA PHE A 172 3.50 7.74 5.23
C PHE A 172 4.14 6.54 4.53
N PRO A 173 5.47 6.52 4.38
CA PRO A 173 6.16 5.45 3.67
C PRO A 173 5.92 4.08 4.28
N LYS A 174 5.61 3.08 3.44
CA LYS A 174 5.30 1.70 3.85
C LYS A 174 5.23 0.77 2.65
N GLY A 175 5.46 -0.51 2.90
CA GLY A 175 5.09 -1.55 1.96
C GLY A 175 4.96 -2.91 2.59
N ARG A 176 5.07 -3.96 1.80
CA ARG A 176 4.76 -5.33 2.25
C ARG A 176 6.04 -6.06 2.57
N ARG A 177 5.93 -7.04 3.46
CA ARG A 177 7.07 -7.89 3.78
C ARG A 177 7.47 -8.76 2.60
N ASN A 178 8.78 -8.80 2.38
CA ASN A 178 9.43 -9.84 1.62
C ASN A 178 9.43 -11.17 2.38
N TYR A 179 9.73 -12.26 1.68
CA TYR A 179 9.78 -13.59 2.28
C TYR A 179 10.78 -13.60 3.45
N GLN A 180 10.32 -14.06 4.62
CA GLN A 180 11.09 -14.14 5.87
C GLN A 180 11.62 -12.79 6.42
N GLU A 181 11.15 -11.67 5.91
CA GLU A 181 11.55 -10.34 6.38
C GLU A 181 10.92 -9.98 7.74
N LYS A 182 11.69 -9.42 8.67
CA LYS A 182 11.15 -8.92 9.95
C LYS A 182 10.45 -7.58 9.74
N ASP A 183 9.48 -7.28 10.60
CA ASP A 183 8.70 -6.04 10.53
C ASP A 183 9.57 -4.77 10.47
N TYR A 184 10.57 -4.64 11.35
CA TYR A 184 11.40 -3.43 11.38
C TYR A 184 12.37 -3.34 10.19
N GLU A 185 12.88 -4.48 9.71
CA GLU A 185 13.74 -4.54 8.52
C GLU A 185 12.93 -4.14 7.26
N CYS A 186 11.70 -4.63 7.14
CA CYS A 186 10.74 -4.20 6.12
C CYS A 186 10.47 -2.69 6.18
N ALA A 187 10.18 -2.16 7.37
CA ALA A 187 9.92 -0.73 7.55
C ALA A 187 11.09 0.16 7.08
N LEU A 188 12.33 -0.25 7.37
CA LEU A 188 13.54 0.47 6.94
C LEU A 188 13.77 0.39 5.43
N ARG A 189 13.59 -0.80 4.83
CA ARG A 189 13.72 -1.00 3.39
C ARG A 189 12.71 -0.15 2.62
N GLU A 190 11.42 -0.30 2.94
CA GLU A 190 10.32 0.42 2.28
C GLU A 190 10.48 1.94 2.41
N PHE A 191 10.88 2.42 3.60
CA PHE A 191 11.19 3.83 3.77
C PHE A 191 12.35 4.29 2.88
N SER A 192 13.42 3.50 2.80
CA SER A 192 14.58 3.82 1.96
C SER A 192 14.24 3.78 0.47
N GLU A 193 13.41 2.84 0.04
CA GLU A 193 12.96 2.68 -1.36
C GLU A 193 12.07 3.87 -1.75
N GLU A 194 11.00 4.15 -1.00
CA GLU A 194 10.06 5.21 -1.37
C GLU A 194 10.64 6.64 -1.21
N THR A 195 11.57 6.86 -0.28
CA THR A 195 12.07 8.21 0.06
C THR A 195 13.52 8.49 -0.33
N GLY A 196 14.31 7.46 -0.60
CA GLY A 196 15.75 7.59 -0.84
C GLY A 196 16.58 8.08 0.37
N PHE A 197 15.98 8.28 1.55
CA PHE A 197 16.72 8.71 2.74
C PHE A 197 17.60 7.58 3.29
N ASN A 198 18.83 7.93 3.67
CA ASN A 198 19.74 6.97 4.26
C ASN A 198 19.28 6.57 5.67
N ILE A 199 18.94 5.29 5.83
CA ILE A 199 18.45 4.70 7.08
C ILE A 199 19.41 4.87 8.27
N LYS A 200 20.71 5.08 8.03
CA LYS A 200 21.72 5.31 9.08
C LYS A 200 21.49 6.62 9.85
N HIS A 201 20.75 7.57 9.28
CA HIS A 201 20.40 8.83 9.92
C HIS A 201 19.10 8.75 10.74
N LEU A 202 18.36 7.65 10.63
CA LEU A 202 17.15 7.42 11.41
C LEU A 202 17.52 6.96 12.82
N LYS A 203 16.90 7.61 13.80
CA LYS A 203 17.01 7.25 15.21
C LYS A 203 15.69 6.66 15.67
N HIS A 204 15.71 5.37 16.00
CA HIS A 204 14.51 4.67 16.43
C HIS A 204 14.04 5.16 17.80
N VAL A 205 12.75 5.50 17.92
CA VAL A 205 12.15 5.78 19.23
C VAL A 205 11.90 4.46 19.94
N GLN A 206 12.79 4.12 20.87
CA GLN A 206 12.71 2.89 21.66
C GLN A 206 11.56 2.93 22.68
N ASN A 207 11.24 1.75 23.24
CA ASN A 207 10.20 1.57 24.27
C ASN A 207 8.79 2.01 23.83
N LEU A 208 8.55 2.04 22.53
CA LEU A 208 7.26 2.35 21.94
C LEU A 208 6.82 1.20 21.05
N PHE A 209 5.61 0.70 21.29
CA PHE A 209 5.00 -0.21 20.34
C PHE A 209 4.67 0.53 19.04
N PRO A 210 4.82 -0.12 17.87
CA PRO A 210 4.46 0.48 16.60
C PRO A 210 2.99 0.94 16.60
N PHE A 211 2.74 2.08 15.96
CA PHE A 211 1.39 2.59 15.80
C PHE A 211 0.67 1.85 14.69
N GLU A 212 -0.63 1.64 14.85
CA GLU A 212 -1.42 0.85 13.92
C GLU A 212 -2.68 1.57 13.49
N GLU A 213 -2.97 1.52 12.20
CA GLU A 213 -4.29 1.79 11.64
C GLU A 213 -4.84 0.50 11.01
N ILE A 214 -6.09 0.15 11.33
CA ILE A 214 -6.79 -1.00 10.78
C ILE A 214 -8.10 -0.50 10.19
N PHE A 215 -8.31 -0.74 8.90
CA PHE A 215 -9.45 -0.21 8.15
C PHE A 215 -9.91 -1.18 7.06
N THR A 216 -11.11 -0.98 6.53
CA THR A 216 -11.61 -1.73 5.37
C THR A 216 -11.39 -0.89 4.12
N GLY A 217 -10.66 -1.44 3.14
CA GLY A 217 -10.43 -0.78 1.87
C GLY A 217 -11.65 -0.82 0.95
N SER A 218 -11.59 -0.04 -0.13
CA SER A 218 -12.63 0.02 -1.18
C SER A 218 -12.99 -1.35 -1.77
N ASN A 219 -12.05 -2.28 -1.79
CA ASN A 219 -12.24 -3.66 -2.26
C ASN A 219 -12.76 -4.64 -1.20
N TYR A 220 -13.33 -4.13 -0.11
CA TYR A 220 -13.91 -4.88 1.01
C TYR A 220 -12.93 -5.80 1.75
N LYS A 221 -11.62 -5.62 1.53
CA LYS A 221 -10.58 -6.31 2.30
C LYS A 221 -10.20 -5.48 3.51
N SER A 222 -9.83 -6.16 4.59
CA SER A 222 -9.25 -5.51 5.76
C SER A 222 -7.77 -5.26 5.53
N TYR A 223 -7.32 -4.05 5.85
CA TYR A 223 -5.93 -3.63 5.79
C TYR A 223 -5.45 -3.22 7.18
N LYS A 224 -4.15 -3.40 7.40
CA LYS A 224 -3.45 -2.92 8.59
C LYS A 224 -2.18 -2.21 8.12
N HIS A 225 -1.96 -0.98 8.55
CA HIS A 225 -0.65 -0.35 8.44
C HIS A 225 -0.02 -0.25 9.82
N LYS A 226 1.23 -0.69 9.92
CA LYS A 226 2.01 -0.71 11.15
C LYS A 226 3.23 0.19 10.99
N TYR A 227 3.36 1.20 11.85
CA TYR A 227 4.39 2.24 11.74
C TYR A 227 5.31 2.27 12.93
N PHE A 228 6.60 2.18 12.67
CA PHE A 228 7.63 2.51 13.65
C PHE A 228 7.88 4.01 13.64
N LEU A 229 8.06 4.59 14.82
CA LEU A 229 8.38 6.01 14.97
C LEU A 229 9.89 6.21 14.98
N THR A 230 10.37 7.14 14.17
CA THR A 230 11.79 7.49 14.11
C THR A 230 11.98 9.00 14.08
N TYR A 231 13.14 9.44 14.56
CA TYR A 231 13.60 10.81 14.47
C TYR A 231 14.73 10.92 13.46
N ILE A 232 14.78 12.02 12.71
CA ILE A 232 15.93 12.37 11.87
C ILE A 232 16.38 13.79 12.17
N ASN A 233 17.70 13.98 12.24
CA ASN A 233 18.25 15.33 12.39
C ASN A 233 18.05 16.11 11.08
N THR A 234 17.53 17.33 11.20
CA THR A 234 17.24 18.27 10.11
C THR A 234 18.40 18.42 9.11
N GLN A 235 19.66 18.33 9.54
CA GLN A 235 20.82 18.42 8.63
C GLN A 235 20.85 17.32 7.55
N HIS A 236 20.18 16.18 7.77
CA HIS A 236 20.11 15.05 6.85
C HIS A 236 18.82 15.04 6.01
N THR A 237 18.04 16.13 6.04
CA THR A 237 16.68 16.18 5.44
C THR A 237 16.56 17.15 4.27
N LEU A 238 17.70 17.56 3.69
CA LEU A 238 17.75 18.59 2.65
C LEU A 238 17.38 18.06 1.26
N ASN A 239 17.67 16.78 0.98
CA ASN A 239 17.29 16.16 -0.29
C ASN A 239 15.85 15.67 -0.22
N MET A 240 14.99 16.22 -1.08
CA MET A 240 13.55 15.93 -1.12
C MET A 240 13.08 15.37 -2.46
N ASP A 241 13.97 15.29 -3.46
CA ASP A 241 13.68 14.86 -4.83
C ASP A 241 14.24 13.46 -5.14
N ASN A 242 14.65 12.73 -4.10
CA ASN A 242 15.25 11.38 -4.16
C ASN A 242 14.23 10.25 -3.93
N TYR A 243 12.93 10.54 -4.00
CA TYR A 243 11.89 9.54 -3.90
C TYR A 243 11.84 8.64 -5.14
N GLU A 244 11.27 7.45 -5.00
CA GLU A 244 11.06 6.52 -6.11
C GLU A 244 9.88 7.01 -7.00
N PRO A 245 10.14 7.53 -8.21
CA PRO A 245 9.12 8.20 -9.02
C PRO A 245 8.07 7.25 -9.57
N SER A 246 8.30 5.93 -9.56
CA SER A 246 7.29 4.94 -9.95
C SER A 246 6.15 4.80 -8.93
N GLU A 247 6.37 5.18 -7.67
CA GLU A 247 5.37 5.04 -6.59
C GLU A 247 4.99 6.38 -5.94
N VAL A 248 5.92 7.33 -5.91
CA VAL A 248 5.79 8.62 -5.21
C VAL A 248 5.84 9.77 -6.22
N SER A 249 4.92 10.73 -6.13
CA SER A 249 4.94 11.96 -6.94
C SER A 249 5.49 13.17 -6.20
N LYS A 250 5.55 13.12 -4.85
CA LYS A 250 6.03 14.23 -4.03
C LYS A 250 6.37 13.78 -2.62
N MET A 251 7.36 14.43 -1.99
CA MET A 251 7.63 14.34 -0.57
C MET A 251 7.62 15.72 0.07
N GLU A 252 7.04 15.84 1.27
CA GLU A 252 7.04 17.10 2.02
C GLU A 252 7.17 16.86 3.52
N TRP A 253 7.88 17.78 4.18
CA TRP A 253 7.86 17.90 5.63
C TRP A 253 6.67 18.76 6.05
N LYS A 254 5.69 18.16 6.73
CA LYS A 254 4.44 18.79 7.13
C LYS A 254 4.35 18.92 8.64
N SER A 255 3.83 20.04 9.12
CA SER A 255 3.32 20.19 10.48
C SER A 255 2.15 19.23 10.73
N TYR A 256 1.78 19.05 11.99
CA TYR A 256 0.62 18.23 12.33
C TYR A 256 -0.66 18.74 11.65
N GLU A 257 -0.86 20.05 11.63
CA GLU A 257 -2.02 20.70 11.03
C GLU A 257 -2.07 20.42 9.52
N GLU A 258 -0.95 20.58 8.82
CA GLU A 258 -0.83 20.26 7.39
C GLU A 258 -1.05 18.76 7.10
N CYS A 259 -0.60 17.86 7.98
CA CYS A 259 -0.90 16.43 7.86
C CYS A 259 -2.41 16.17 7.94
N ILE A 260 -3.10 16.77 8.91
CA ILE A 260 -4.55 16.59 9.09
C ILE A 260 -5.34 17.15 7.90
N GLU A 261 -4.88 18.25 7.32
CA GLU A 261 -5.48 18.88 6.16
C GLU A 261 -5.32 18.04 4.89
N CYS A 262 -4.11 17.55 4.59
CA CYS A 262 -3.85 16.84 3.34
C CYS A 262 -4.30 15.38 3.34
N ILE A 263 -4.41 14.73 4.52
CA ILE A 263 -4.99 13.39 4.62
C ILE A 263 -6.46 13.45 4.24
N ARG A 264 -6.85 12.58 3.30
CA ARG A 264 -8.25 12.45 2.83
C ARG A 264 -9.23 12.42 4.02
N PRO A 265 -10.33 13.18 3.99
CA PRO A 265 -11.26 13.30 5.12
C PRO A 265 -11.81 11.97 5.63
N TYR A 266 -11.98 10.99 4.75
CA TYR A 266 -12.49 9.65 5.10
C TYR A 266 -11.43 8.72 5.72
N ASN A 267 -10.15 9.08 5.73
CA ASN A 267 -9.07 8.28 6.35
C ASN A 267 -8.97 8.53 7.85
N LEU A 268 -10.04 8.23 8.59
CA LEU A 268 -10.19 8.56 10.01
C LEU A 268 -9.13 7.90 10.90
N GLU A 269 -8.79 6.65 10.63
CA GLU A 269 -7.81 5.88 11.38
C GLU A 269 -6.41 6.51 11.29
N LYS A 270 -6.08 7.05 10.12
CA LYS A 270 -4.81 7.75 9.86
C LYS A 270 -4.73 9.06 10.62
N LYS A 271 -5.79 9.85 10.56
CA LYS A 271 -5.90 11.12 11.28
C LYS A 271 -5.80 10.88 12.78
N ARG A 272 -6.49 9.86 13.31
CA ARG A 272 -6.38 9.44 14.71
C ARG A 272 -4.96 9.01 15.07
N MET A 273 -4.31 8.22 14.22
CA MET A 273 -2.94 7.75 14.45
C MET A 273 -1.95 8.91 14.55
N ILE A 274 -1.93 9.84 13.58
CA ILE A 274 -0.99 10.97 13.61
C ILE A 274 -1.30 11.93 14.78
N THR A 275 -2.57 12.09 15.14
CA THR A 275 -2.98 12.84 16.34
C THR A 275 -2.39 12.22 17.60
N ASN A 276 -2.50 10.90 17.76
CA ASN A 276 -1.96 10.20 18.92
C ASN A 276 -0.42 10.32 18.99
N ILE A 277 0.26 10.18 17.85
CA ILE A 277 1.72 10.36 17.75
C ILE A 277 2.10 11.80 18.16
N HIS A 278 1.39 12.79 17.63
CA HIS A 278 1.66 14.19 17.91
C HIS A 278 1.45 14.55 19.38
N THR A 279 0.33 14.15 19.96
CA THR A 279 0.04 14.35 21.38
C THR A 279 1.06 13.64 22.27
N MET A 280 1.45 12.41 21.93
CA MET A 280 2.47 11.66 22.66
C MET A 280 3.81 12.40 22.66
N LEU A 281 4.31 12.83 21.49
CA LEU A 281 5.58 13.55 21.37
C LEU A 281 5.58 14.91 22.09
N LYS A 282 4.43 15.59 22.18
CA LYS A 282 4.28 16.82 22.97
C LYS A 282 4.23 16.57 24.47
N THR A 283 3.67 15.44 24.90
CA THR A 283 3.44 15.14 26.32
C THR A 283 4.69 14.57 26.98
N TYR A 284 5.40 13.68 26.28
CA TYR A 284 6.53 12.96 26.83
C TYR A 284 7.84 13.44 26.22
N LYS A 285 8.79 13.87 27.06
CA LYS A 285 10.16 14.10 26.59
C LYS A 285 10.80 12.76 26.23
N LEU A 286 11.28 12.65 25.01
CA LEU A 286 12.08 11.51 24.58
C LEU A 286 13.44 11.57 25.32
N LEU A 287 13.73 10.53 26.10
CA LEU A 287 14.89 10.50 27.01
C LEU A 287 16.22 10.25 26.28
N SER A 288 16.20 9.73 25.04
CA SER A 288 17.38 9.54 24.20
C SER A 288 16.99 9.24 22.75
N PHE A 289 17.87 9.64 21.81
CA PHE A 289 17.80 9.25 20.39
C PHE A 289 19.07 8.55 19.94
#